data_AF-A0A505IL28-F1
#
_entry.id   AF-A0A505IL28-F1
#
_cell.length_a   1.000
_cell.length_b   1.000
_cell.length_c   1.000
_cell.angle_alpha   90.00
_cell.angle_beta   90.00
_cell.angle_gamma   90.00
#
_symmetry.space_group_name_H-M   'P 1'
#
loop_
_entity.id
_entity.type
_entity.pdbx_description
1 polymer ?
#
loop_
_entity_poly.entity_id
_entity_poly.type
_entity_poly.pdbx_seq_one_letter_code
_entity_poly.pdbx_strand_id
1 'polypeptide(L)'
;MASDSKPEVFEDAGVAVPATAKPSFGARVARHFKRWWWVYIIALIVIVLVVVLPVVYVGYPKMAQHIVSDSNLTVTSMVISDPSPSSFDLHQLQVIGSNSSFHPTFYTFSAAISLLGSAVFTHVQVPQFNGHNGVVIDVNQRANLTNETAFAEFCKAAIMNEKFPLNVYGKPQLKEGSLPKTTVTYNKTAMVTGLNKLSGFDLVDMSIGTNNTDGTNAKGTVYIPNPSDISIAVGNLTLNLEATRASTTTSPSSTLKKRWRRSNFKFN
;
A
#
# COMPACT_ATOMS: atom_id res chain seq x y z
N MET A 1 98.49 -55.57 50.61
CA MET A 1 98.30 -54.27 49.92
C MET A 1 98.79 -54.47 48.50
N ALA A 2 98.05 -54.28 47.42
CA ALA A 2 96.75 -53.67 47.23
C ALA A 2 95.92 -54.53 46.27
N SER A 3 94.61 -54.57 46.50
CA SER A 3 93.62 -55.01 45.52
C SER A 3 93.73 -54.16 44.27
N ASP A 4 93.62 -54.77 43.10
CA ASP A 4 93.11 -54.01 41.96
C ASP A 4 92.10 -54.82 41.18
N SER A 5 90.98 -54.17 40.95
CA SER A 5 89.68 -54.75 40.69
C SER A 5 89.32 -54.51 39.23
N LYS A 6 89.10 -55.62 38.49
CA LYS A 6 88.12 -55.84 37.41
C LYS A 6 87.96 -54.80 36.28
N PRO A 7 87.60 -55.30 35.09
CA PRO A 7 86.17 -55.23 34.78
C PRO A 7 85.61 -56.53 34.18
N GLU A 8 84.48 -56.94 34.74
CA GLU A 8 83.60 -57.97 34.16
C GLU A 8 82.81 -57.30 33.04
N VAL A 9 82.82 -57.91 31.86
CA VAL A 9 81.98 -57.50 30.75
C VAL A 9 80.56 -57.98 31.05
N PHE A 10 79.73 -57.08 31.56
CA PHE A 10 78.28 -57.23 31.48
C PHE A 10 77.88 -56.91 30.04
N GLU A 11 77.38 -57.90 29.31
CA GLU A 11 76.51 -57.65 28.16
C GLU A 11 75.24 -57.01 28.69
N ASP A 12 75.26 -55.68 28.80
CA ASP A 12 74.06 -54.90 29.04
C ASP A 12 73.21 -55.04 27.77
N ALA A 13 72.03 -55.63 27.95
CA ALA A 13 71.05 -55.84 26.90
C ALA A 13 70.83 -54.49 26.20
N GLY A 14 71.35 -54.39 24.98
CA GLY A 14 71.22 -53.22 24.13
C GLY A 14 69.77 -52.76 24.15
N VAL A 15 69.57 -51.62 24.80
CA VAL A 15 68.32 -50.88 24.94
C VAL A 15 67.55 -50.97 23.62
N ALA A 16 66.40 -51.64 23.65
CA ALA A 16 65.44 -51.57 22.56
C ALA A 16 65.07 -50.10 22.38
N VAL A 17 65.68 -49.47 21.37
CA VAL A 17 65.24 -48.17 20.87
C VAL A 17 63.78 -48.36 20.51
N PRO A 18 62.81 -47.64 21.14
CA PRO A 18 61.44 -47.75 20.69
C PRO A 18 61.43 -47.28 19.25
N ALA A 19 61.14 -48.20 18.33
CA ALA A 19 60.89 -47.87 16.94
C ALA A 19 59.83 -46.78 16.93
N THR A 20 60.21 -45.56 16.57
CA THR A 20 59.26 -44.47 16.41
C THR A 20 58.31 -44.86 15.28
N ALA A 21 57.14 -45.35 15.67
CA ALA A 21 56.10 -45.75 14.73
C ALA A 21 55.84 -44.57 13.80
N LYS A 22 56.11 -44.76 12.50
CA LYS A 22 55.86 -43.73 11.48
C LYS A 22 54.41 -43.28 11.65
N PRO A 23 54.14 -41.99 11.92
CA PRO A 23 52.80 -41.55 12.26
C PRO A 23 51.87 -41.86 11.08
N SER A 24 50.80 -42.60 11.35
CA SER A 24 49.82 -43.03 10.36
C SER A 24 49.21 -41.80 9.66
N PHE A 25 48.79 -41.97 8.41
CA PHE A 25 48.22 -40.90 7.60
C PHE A 25 47.06 -40.20 8.33
N GLY A 26 46.24 -40.97 9.07
CA GLY A 26 45.16 -40.47 9.92
C GLY A 26 45.63 -39.59 11.08
N ALA A 27 46.74 -39.91 11.74
CA ALA A 27 47.31 -39.06 12.81
C ALA A 27 47.85 -37.72 12.27
N ARG A 28 48.33 -37.70 11.02
CA ARG A 28 48.78 -36.46 10.35
C ARG A 28 47.59 -35.59 9.92
N VAL A 29 46.53 -36.21 9.40
CA VAL A 29 45.27 -35.52 9.04
C VAL A 29 44.59 -34.97 10.29
N ALA A 30 44.49 -35.74 11.38
CA ALA A 30 43.93 -35.25 12.65
C ALA A 30 44.73 -34.08 13.25
N ARG A 31 46.06 -34.10 13.13
CA ARG A 31 46.92 -32.97 13.54
C ARG A 31 46.78 -31.76 12.62
N HIS A 32 46.51 -32.00 11.32
CA HIS A 32 46.27 -30.95 10.34
C HIS A 32 44.93 -30.25 10.62
N PHE A 33 43.85 -31.00 10.82
CA PHE A 33 42.55 -30.44 11.23
C PHE A 33 42.64 -29.74 12.58
N LYS A 34 43.34 -30.28 13.59
CA LYS A 34 43.53 -29.59 14.89
C LYS A 34 44.37 -28.31 14.80
N ARG A 35 45.30 -28.21 13.83
CA ARG A 35 46.17 -27.03 13.65
C ARG A 35 45.57 -25.98 12.69
N TRP A 36 44.74 -26.39 11.74
CA TRP A 36 44.18 -25.53 10.68
C TRP A 36 42.65 -25.38 10.75
N TRP A 37 41.98 -25.88 11.80
CA TRP A 37 40.53 -25.74 12.01
C TRP A 37 40.04 -24.30 11.84
N TRP A 38 40.82 -23.32 12.30
CA TRP A 38 40.52 -21.90 12.19
C TRP A 38 40.45 -21.42 10.72
N VAL A 39 41.26 -21.99 9.81
CA VAL A 39 41.19 -21.65 8.37
C VAL A 39 39.89 -22.15 7.76
N TYR A 40 39.44 -23.35 8.12
CA TYR A 40 38.14 -23.86 7.66
C TYR A 40 36.97 -23.05 8.22
N ILE A 41 37.08 -22.57 9.47
CA ILE A 41 36.08 -21.64 10.04
C ILE A 41 36.08 -20.31 9.29
N ILE A 42 37.25 -19.73 9.01
CA ILE A 42 37.34 -18.47 8.24
C ILE A 42 36.79 -18.67 6.83
N ALA A 43 37.14 -19.76 6.16
CA ALA A 43 36.63 -20.09 4.83
C ALA A 43 35.10 -20.26 4.86
N LEU A 44 34.55 -20.95 5.87
CA LEU A 44 33.10 -21.07 6.07
C LEU A 44 32.45 -19.69 6.26
N ILE A 45 33.03 -18.82 7.10
CA ILE A 45 32.54 -17.46 7.32
C ILE A 45 32.54 -16.66 6.01
N VAL A 46 33.62 -16.75 5.22
CA VAL A 46 33.71 -16.07 3.93
C VAL A 46 32.66 -16.59 2.96
N ILE A 47 32.45 -17.91 2.88
CA ILE A 47 31.40 -18.50 2.02
C ILE A 47 30.02 -18.03 2.47
N VAL A 48 29.73 -18.07 3.77
CA VAL A 48 28.46 -17.58 4.33
C VAL A 48 28.29 -16.10 4.01
N LEU A 49 29.32 -15.27 4.16
CA LEU A 49 29.26 -13.85 3.84
C LEU A 49 28.99 -13.61 2.34
N VAL A 50 29.64 -14.37 1.46
CA VAL A 50 29.47 -14.28 0.00
C VAL A 50 28.07 -14.76 -0.44
N VAL A 51 27.42 -15.66 0.29
CA VAL A 51 26.06 -16.12 -0.01
C VAL A 51 25.00 -15.21 0.63
N VAL A 52 25.19 -14.80 1.88
CA VAL A 52 24.22 -14.01 2.63
C VAL A 52 24.12 -12.58 2.11
N LEU A 53 25.24 -11.94 1.75
CA LEU A 53 25.21 -10.56 1.25
C LEU A 53 24.35 -10.42 -0.02
N PRO A 54 24.54 -11.20 -1.09
CA PRO A 54 23.67 -11.11 -2.27
C PRO A 54 22.19 -11.39 -1.95
N VAL A 55 21.88 -12.34 -1.07
CA VAL A 55 20.50 -12.65 -0.70
C VAL A 55 19.84 -11.46 -0.01
N VAL A 56 20.53 -10.81 0.94
CA VAL A 56 19.98 -9.67 1.68
C VAL A 56 19.90 -8.40 0.82
N TYR A 57 20.89 -8.14 -0.03
CA TYR A 57 20.94 -6.90 -0.81
C TYR A 57 20.25 -6.97 -2.17
N VAL A 58 20.08 -8.17 -2.75
CA VAL A 58 19.47 -8.36 -4.08
C VAL A 58 18.19 -9.19 -3.99
N GLY A 59 18.19 -10.27 -3.22
CA GLY A 59 17.02 -11.16 -3.09
C GLY A 59 15.86 -10.49 -2.35
N TYR A 60 16.14 -9.93 -1.17
CA TYR A 60 15.12 -9.33 -0.33
C TYR A 60 14.38 -8.13 -0.96
N PRO A 61 15.06 -7.12 -1.57
CA PRO A 61 14.35 -6.03 -2.23
C PRO A 61 13.44 -6.48 -3.37
N LYS A 62 13.87 -7.51 -4.15
CA LYS A 62 13.05 -8.08 -5.23
C LYS A 62 11.80 -8.78 -4.68
N MET A 63 11.96 -9.54 -3.61
CA MET A 63 10.85 -10.21 -2.95
C MET A 63 9.86 -9.22 -2.34
N ALA A 64 10.36 -8.18 -1.66
CA ALA A 64 9.53 -7.10 -1.15
C ALA A 64 8.73 -6.39 -2.25
N GLN A 65 9.38 -6.13 -3.40
CA GLN A 65 8.71 -5.55 -4.57
C GLN A 65 7.64 -6.49 -5.14
N HIS A 66 7.89 -7.80 -5.16
CA HIS A 66 6.92 -8.81 -5.61
C HIS A 66 5.67 -8.82 -4.71
N ILE A 67 5.85 -8.83 -3.39
CA ILE A 67 4.72 -8.79 -2.42
C ILE A 67 3.85 -7.54 -2.62
N VAL A 68 4.48 -6.38 -2.82
CA VAL A 68 3.73 -5.15 -3.13
C VAL A 68 3.00 -5.29 -4.46
N SER A 69 3.67 -5.82 -5.49
CA SER A 69 3.11 -5.96 -6.84
C SER A 69 1.93 -6.94 -6.91
N ASP A 70 1.90 -7.96 -6.07
CA ASP A 70 0.79 -8.93 -6.00
C ASP A 70 -0.38 -8.50 -5.11
N SER A 71 -0.17 -7.50 -4.25
CA SER A 71 -1.22 -7.03 -3.35
C SER A 71 -2.39 -6.37 -4.09
N ASN A 72 -3.61 -6.57 -3.58
CA ASN A 72 -4.80 -5.90 -4.09
C ASN A 72 -5.18 -4.74 -3.17
N LEU A 73 -5.45 -3.58 -3.75
CA LEU A 73 -5.93 -2.40 -3.03
C LEU A 73 -7.42 -2.22 -3.31
N THR A 74 -8.24 -2.33 -2.27
CA THR A 74 -9.68 -2.08 -2.36
C THR A 74 -10.01 -0.85 -1.52
N VAL A 75 -10.63 0.15 -2.14
CA VAL A 75 -11.13 1.34 -1.43
C VAL A 75 -12.54 1.00 -0.93
N THR A 76 -12.73 1.01 0.39
CA THR A 76 -14.02 0.66 1.02
C THR A 76 -14.88 1.89 1.25
N SER A 77 -14.25 2.99 1.66
CA SER A 77 -14.95 4.27 1.82
C SER A 77 -13.99 5.42 1.58
N MET A 78 -14.50 6.48 0.95
CA MET A 78 -13.77 7.72 0.72
C MET A 78 -14.71 8.89 0.95
N VAL A 79 -14.42 9.70 1.95
CA VAL A 79 -15.18 10.91 2.28
C VAL A 79 -14.29 12.12 2.04
N ILE A 80 -14.74 13.02 1.17
CA ILE A 80 -14.11 14.30 0.91
C ILE A 80 -15.01 15.38 1.52
N SER A 81 -14.54 16.07 2.55
CA SER A 81 -15.29 17.09 3.28
C SER A 81 -14.57 18.45 3.30
N ASP A 82 -15.29 19.49 3.69
CA ASP A 82 -14.79 20.87 3.85
C ASP A 82 -13.91 21.37 2.68
N PRO A 83 -14.47 21.41 1.45
CA PRO A 83 -13.70 21.83 0.28
C PRO A 83 -13.32 23.32 0.37
N SER A 84 -12.03 23.59 0.20
CA SER A 84 -11.42 24.90 0.00
C SER A 84 -10.82 24.94 -1.43
N PRO A 85 -10.60 26.12 -2.03
CA PRO A 85 -10.04 26.21 -3.39
C PRO A 85 -8.74 25.41 -3.60
N SER A 86 -7.93 25.26 -2.54
CA SER A 86 -6.62 24.61 -2.59
C SER A 86 -6.49 23.37 -1.70
N SER A 87 -7.53 22.96 -0.97
CA SER A 87 -7.45 21.83 -0.04
C SER A 87 -8.81 21.24 0.30
N PHE A 88 -8.82 20.01 0.82
CA PHE A 88 -10.02 19.35 1.30
C PHE A 88 -9.66 18.39 2.45
N ASP A 89 -10.62 18.07 3.30
CA ASP A 89 -10.47 17.01 4.29
C ASP A 89 -10.74 15.67 3.62
N LEU A 90 -9.79 14.75 3.74
CA LEU A 90 -9.91 13.38 3.25
C LEU A 90 -10.04 12.44 4.45
N HIS A 91 -11.11 11.65 4.46
CA HIS A 91 -11.27 10.51 5.35
C HIS A 91 -11.51 9.26 4.50
N GLN A 92 -10.51 8.40 4.39
CA GLN A 92 -10.53 7.23 3.53
C GLN A 92 -10.24 5.96 4.32
N LEU A 93 -11.11 4.97 4.15
CA LEU A 93 -10.93 3.60 4.63
C LEU A 93 -10.62 2.70 3.44
N GLN A 94 -9.48 2.03 3.49
CA GLN A 94 -9.07 1.09 2.45
C GLN A 94 -8.65 -0.24 3.07
N VAL A 95 -8.89 -1.32 2.33
CA VAL A 95 -8.49 -2.67 2.70
C VAL A 95 -7.43 -3.17 1.73
N ILE A 96 -6.31 -3.63 2.28
CA ILE A 96 -5.27 -4.30 1.50
C ILE A 96 -5.47 -5.81 1.60
N GLY A 97 -5.65 -6.43 0.44
CA GLY A 97 -5.65 -7.88 0.27
C GLY A 97 -4.26 -8.37 -0.12
N SER A 98 -3.76 -9.39 0.56
CA SER A 98 -2.48 -10.03 0.23
C SER A 98 -2.55 -11.52 0.53
N ASN A 99 -2.12 -12.36 -0.41
CA ASN A 99 -2.02 -13.81 -0.23
C ASN A 99 -0.65 -14.26 0.30
N SER A 100 0.18 -13.30 0.70
CA SER A 100 1.53 -13.54 1.21
C SER A 100 1.49 -13.99 2.68
N SER A 101 2.33 -14.95 3.05
CA SER A 101 2.60 -15.33 4.44
C SER A 101 3.56 -14.37 5.15
N PHE A 102 4.11 -13.39 4.43
CA PHE A 102 5.01 -12.38 4.97
C PHE A 102 4.21 -11.23 5.56
N HIS A 103 4.71 -10.66 6.66
CA HIS A 103 4.03 -9.62 7.42
C HIS A 103 4.87 -8.33 7.49
N PRO A 104 5.14 -7.67 6.34
CA PRO A 104 6.05 -6.54 6.33
C PRO A 104 5.43 -5.31 6.98
N THR A 105 6.18 -4.60 7.80
CA THR A 105 5.79 -3.28 8.28
C THR A 105 6.13 -2.23 7.22
N PHE A 106 5.11 -1.56 6.70
CA PHE A 106 5.23 -0.39 5.84
C PHE A 106 5.28 0.87 6.69
N TYR A 107 6.35 1.65 6.58
CA TYR A 107 6.47 2.94 7.26
C TYR A 107 5.69 4.04 6.53
N THR A 108 5.35 5.09 7.26
CA THR A 108 4.66 6.28 6.74
C THR A 108 5.35 6.80 5.48
N PHE A 109 4.55 7.11 4.46
CA PHE A 109 5.05 7.62 3.19
C PHE A 109 4.05 8.56 2.51
N SER A 110 4.57 9.43 1.65
CA SER A 110 3.77 10.29 0.78
C SER A 110 3.35 9.52 -0.48
N ALA A 111 2.04 9.38 -0.68
CA ALA A 111 1.43 8.81 -1.88
C ALA A 111 0.89 9.92 -2.78
N ALA A 112 1.34 9.96 -4.03
CA ALA A 112 0.78 10.77 -5.10
C ALA A 112 -0.49 10.10 -5.63
N ILE A 113 -1.57 10.88 -5.69
CA ILE A 113 -2.87 10.41 -6.16
C ILE A 113 -3.20 11.07 -7.50
N SER A 114 -3.56 10.26 -8.49
CA SER A 114 -3.98 10.73 -9.81
C SER A 114 -5.11 9.88 -10.36
N LEU A 115 -5.93 10.44 -11.25
CA LEU A 115 -6.73 9.60 -12.15
C LEU A 115 -5.78 8.85 -13.09
N LEU A 116 -6.10 7.61 -13.48
CA LEU A 116 -5.23 6.85 -14.39
C LEU A 116 -5.02 7.62 -15.70
N GLY A 117 -3.77 7.98 -16.00
CA GLY A 117 -3.41 8.75 -17.20
C GLY A 117 -3.49 10.28 -17.07
N SER A 118 -3.98 10.81 -15.94
CA SER A 118 -4.00 12.25 -15.65
C SER A 118 -2.84 12.66 -14.73
N ALA A 119 -2.66 13.98 -14.57
CA ALA A 119 -1.70 14.54 -13.62
C ALA A 119 -2.08 14.25 -12.16
N VAL A 120 -1.07 14.28 -11.27
CA VAL A 120 -1.27 14.16 -9.83
C VAL A 120 -2.01 15.39 -9.30
N PHE A 121 -3.12 15.16 -8.61
CA PHE A 121 -3.94 16.24 -8.06
C PHE A 121 -3.72 16.47 -6.56
N THR A 122 -3.20 15.47 -5.82
CA THR A 122 -2.85 15.64 -4.41
C THR A 122 -1.81 14.63 -3.95
N HIS A 123 -1.18 14.93 -2.81
CA HIS A 123 -0.34 14.00 -2.06
C HIS A 123 -0.97 13.70 -0.70
N VAL A 124 -1.04 12.42 -0.37
CA VAL A 124 -1.65 11.91 0.86
C VAL A 124 -0.59 11.20 1.70
N GLN A 125 -0.53 11.48 3.00
CA GLN A 125 0.35 10.73 3.90
C GLN A 125 -0.37 9.45 4.33
N VAL A 126 0.18 8.32 3.91
CA VAL A 126 -0.31 7.01 4.34
C VAL A 126 0.41 6.66 5.65
N PRO A 127 -0.31 6.35 6.75
CA PRO A 127 0.32 6.02 8.03
C PRO A 127 1.05 4.68 7.97
N GLN A 128 1.85 4.39 9.00
CA GLN A 128 2.49 3.10 9.14
C GLN A 128 1.44 1.98 9.32
N PHE A 129 1.60 0.87 8.61
CA PHE A 129 0.74 -0.31 8.75
C PHE A 129 1.53 -1.60 8.57
N ASN A 130 1.01 -2.71 9.09
CA ASN A 130 1.58 -4.04 8.86
C ASN A 130 0.84 -4.70 7.70
N GLY A 131 1.55 -5.10 6.65
CA GLY A 131 0.97 -5.77 5.50
C GLY A 131 0.60 -7.21 5.84
N HIS A 132 -0.69 -7.47 5.94
CA HIS A 132 -1.26 -8.82 5.97
C HIS A 132 -2.60 -8.80 5.23
N ASN A 133 -3.24 -9.95 5.07
CA ASN A 133 -4.54 -9.99 4.44
C ASN A 133 -5.58 -9.26 5.31
N GLY A 134 -6.39 -8.39 4.70
CA GLY A 134 -7.52 -7.73 5.37
C GLY A 134 -7.15 -6.54 6.26
N VAL A 135 -5.98 -5.94 6.07
CA VAL A 135 -5.58 -4.75 6.85
C VAL A 135 -6.44 -3.57 6.45
N VAL A 136 -7.12 -2.99 7.42
CA VAL A 136 -7.83 -1.71 7.26
C VAL A 136 -6.85 -0.58 7.54
N ILE A 137 -6.71 0.34 6.60
CA ILE A 137 -5.94 1.57 6.76
C ILE A 137 -6.92 2.72 6.77
N ASP A 138 -6.89 3.49 7.85
CA ASP A 138 -7.62 4.74 8.00
C ASP A 138 -6.68 5.92 7.69
N VAL A 139 -7.07 6.71 6.72
CA VAL A 139 -6.36 7.91 6.29
C VAL A 139 -7.28 9.10 6.52
N ASN A 140 -7.01 9.84 7.60
CA ASN A 140 -7.75 11.04 7.97
C ASN A 140 -6.79 12.25 8.03
N GLN A 141 -6.89 13.14 7.04
CA GLN A 141 -6.00 14.30 6.95
C GLN A 141 -6.54 15.40 6.02
N ARG A 142 -6.05 16.63 6.23
CA ARG A 142 -6.20 17.72 5.25
C ARG A 142 -5.26 17.48 4.07
N ALA A 143 -5.82 17.25 2.89
CA ALA A 143 -5.08 17.09 1.64
C ALA A 143 -5.01 18.42 0.89
N ASN A 144 -3.80 18.79 0.45
CA ASN A 144 -3.58 19.97 -0.39
C ASN A 144 -3.62 19.59 -1.86
N LEU A 145 -4.25 20.43 -2.67
CA LEU A 145 -4.33 20.27 -4.11
C LEU A 145 -3.02 20.73 -4.76
N THR A 146 -2.42 19.86 -5.56
CA THR A 146 -1.29 20.21 -6.43
C THR A 146 -1.74 20.65 -7.81
N ASN A 147 -2.93 20.20 -8.23
CA ASN A 147 -3.49 20.53 -9.53
C ASN A 147 -5.02 20.53 -9.48
N GLU A 148 -5.61 21.72 -9.50
CA GLU A 148 -7.06 21.93 -9.45
C GLU A 148 -7.78 21.37 -10.68
N THR A 149 -7.16 21.47 -11.87
CA THR A 149 -7.74 20.94 -13.12
C THR A 149 -7.84 19.42 -13.07
N ALA A 150 -6.78 18.74 -12.62
CA ALA A 150 -6.78 17.29 -12.47
C ALA A 150 -7.76 16.83 -11.38
N PHE A 151 -7.95 17.63 -10.33
CA PHE A 151 -8.98 17.37 -9.32
C PHE A 151 -10.40 17.54 -9.88
N ALA A 152 -10.63 18.56 -10.73
CA ALA A 152 -11.91 18.73 -11.41
C ALA A 152 -12.23 17.55 -12.34
N GLU A 153 -11.22 16.99 -13.03
CA GLU A 153 -11.38 15.76 -13.81
C GLU A 153 -11.73 14.55 -12.92
N PHE A 154 -11.07 14.41 -11.76
CA PHE A 154 -11.40 13.39 -10.78
C PHE A 154 -12.85 13.52 -10.30
N CYS A 155 -13.29 14.71 -9.90
CA CYS A 155 -14.68 14.95 -9.47
C CYS A 155 -15.67 14.64 -10.60
N LYS A 156 -15.35 15.03 -11.84
CA LYS A 156 -16.16 14.70 -13.02
C LYS A 156 -16.24 13.18 -13.22
N ALA A 157 -15.12 12.46 -13.11
CA ALA A 157 -15.10 11.01 -13.23
C ALA A 157 -15.90 10.32 -12.12
N ALA A 158 -15.79 10.82 -10.88
CA ALA A 158 -16.53 10.32 -9.73
C ALA A 158 -18.04 10.53 -9.87
N ILE A 159 -18.48 11.62 -10.49
CA ILE A 159 -19.90 11.87 -10.75
C ILE A 159 -20.40 11.07 -11.96
N MET A 160 -19.64 11.02 -13.05
CA MET A 160 -20.13 10.54 -14.35
C MET A 160 -20.03 9.03 -14.56
N ASN A 161 -19.17 8.33 -13.82
CA ASN A 161 -18.91 6.91 -14.03
C ASN A 161 -19.37 6.07 -12.83
N GLU A 162 -19.80 4.84 -13.11
CA GLU A 162 -20.06 3.85 -12.07
C GLU A 162 -18.77 3.41 -11.38
N LYS A 163 -17.71 3.18 -12.17
CA LYS A 163 -16.38 2.83 -11.66
C LYS A 163 -15.33 3.62 -12.41
N PHE A 164 -14.30 4.07 -11.71
CA PHE A 164 -13.19 4.76 -12.32
C PHE A 164 -11.85 4.36 -11.66
N PRO A 165 -10.75 4.35 -12.44
CA PRO A 165 -9.45 3.94 -11.94
C PRO A 165 -8.71 5.10 -11.26
N LEU A 166 -8.43 4.95 -9.97
CA LEU A 166 -7.60 5.85 -9.18
C LEU A 166 -6.19 5.26 -9.02
N ASN A 167 -5.18 6.00 -9.43
CA ASN A 167 -3.79 5.61 -9.29
C ASN A 167 -3.17 6.17 -8.00
N VAL A 168 -2.48 5.29 -7.27
CA VAL A 168 -1.77 5.56 -6.03
C VAL A 168 -0.31 5.22 -6.23
N TYR A 169 0.55 6.23 -6.23
CA TYR A 169 1.99 6.07 -6.44
C TYR A 169 2.79 6.57 -5.24
N GLY A 170 3.72 5.77 -4.72
CA GLY A 170 4.58 6.16 -3.62
C GLY A 170 5.81 5.27 -3.50
N LYS A 171 6.73 5.66 -2.62
CA LYS A 171 7.95 4.88 -2.32
C LYS A 171 8.05 4.60 -0.81
N PRO A 172 7.19 3.72 -0.26
CA PRO A 172 7.29 3.36 1.14
C PRO A 172 8.60 2.65 1.46
N GLN A 173 9.06 2.84 2.69
CA GLN A 173 10.03 1.95 3.30
C GLN A 173 9.28 0.76 3.91
N LEU A 174 9.80 -0.43 3.68
CA LEU A 174 9.26 -1.69 4.16
C LEU A 174 10.32 -2.40 5.01
N LYS A 175 9.87 -3.07 6.07
CA LYS A 175 10.72 -3.92 6.90
C LYS A 175 10.01 -5.23 7.26
N GLU A 176 10.61 -6.35 6.90
CA GLU A 176 10.17 -7.69 7.31
C GLU A 176 10.96 -8.14 8.54
N GLY A 177 10.32 -8.21 9.70
CA GLY A 177 10.93 -8.66 10.96
C GLY A 177 12.24 -7.95 11.31
N SER A 178 13.33 -8.71 11.41
CA SER A 178 14.69 -8.21 11.72
C SER A 178 15.51 -7.82 10.48
N LEU A 179 14.97 -8.00 9.28
CA LEU A 179 15.68 -7.63 8.06
C LEU A 179 15.84 -6.10 7.95
N PRO A 180 16.84 -5.60 7.20
CA PRO A 180 17.01 -4.18 6.95
C PRO A 180 15.77 -3.54 6.31
N LYS A 181 15.60 -2.23 6.51
CA LYS A 181 14.60 -1.47 5.77
C LYS A 181 14.98 -1.45 4.29
N THR A 182 14.01 -1.69 3.42
CA THR A 182 14.18 -1.56 1.97
C THR A 182 13.10 -0.62 1.42
N THR A 183 13.43 0.12 0.37
CA THR A 183 12.47 1.00 -0.31
C THR A 183 11.84 0.24 -1.45
N VAL A 184 10.52 0.18 -1.47
CA VAL A 184 9.75 -0.47 -2.54
C VAL A 184 8.94 0.58 -3.30
N THR A 185 8.69 0.33 -4.57
CA THR A 185 7.83 1.20 -5.38
C THR A 185 6.40 0.69 -5.27
N TYR A 186 5.54 1.53 -4.69
CA TYR A 186 4.11 1.30 -4.62
C TYR A 186 3.46 2.01 -5.80
N ASN A 187 2.97 1.25 -6.78
CA ASN A 187 2.23 1.78 -7.93
C ASN A 187 1.00 0.91 -8.13
N LYS A 188 -0.14 1.39 -7.64
CA LYS A 188 -1.39 0.62 -7.61
C LYS A 188 -2.52 1.45 -8.17
N THR A 189 -3.30 0.82 -9.04
CA THR A 189 -4.56 1.37 -9.52
C THR A 189 -5.69 0.68 -8.79
N ALA A 190 -6.45 1.44 -8.00
CA ALA A 190 -7.68 0.97 -7.37
C ALA A 190 -8.89 1.37 -8.23
N MET A 191 -9.82 0.45 -8.42
CA MET A 191 -11.12 0.76 -9.02
C MET A 191 -12.04 1.28 -7.92
N VAL A 192 -12.49 2.52 -8.03
CA VAL A 192 -13.38 3.14 -7.05
C VAL A 192 -14.77 3.31 -7.65
N THR A 193 -15.81 3.01 -6.86
CA THR A 193 -17.21 3.14 -7.28
C THR A 193 -17.66 4.60 -7.15
N GLY A 194 -18.01 5.22 -8.27
CA GLY A 194 -18.54 6.57 -8.34
C GLY A 194 -20.07 6.63 -8.21
N LEU A 195 -20.64 7.80 -8.51
CA LEU A 195 -22.06 8.13 -8.39
C LEU A 195 -22.89 7.71 -9.61
N ASN A 196 -22.27 7.18 -10.67
CA ASN A 196 -22.92 6.69 -11.88
C ASN A 196 -23.97 7.64 -12.49
N LYS A 197 -23.62 8.92 -12.68
CA LYS A 197 -24.52 9.98 -13.18
C LYS A 197 -25.78 10.17 -12.32
N LEU A 198 -25.74 9.73 -11.07
CA LEU A 198 -26.90 9.66 -10.18
C LEU A 198 -28.04 8.81 -10.77
N SER A 199 -27.69 7.75 -11.51
CA SER A 199 -28.66 6.79 -12.05
C SER A 199 -29.50 6.18 -10.92
N GLY A 200 -30.82 6.21 -11.05
CA GLY A 200 -31.73 5.85 -9.94
C GLY A 200 -32.28 7.06 -9.19
N PHE A 201 -31.90 8.29 -9.59
CA PHE A 201 -32.69 9.48 -9.31
C PHE A 201 -34.04 9.34 -10.01
N ASP A 202 -35.06 8.94 -9.25
CA ASP A 202 -36.45 9.02 -9.68
C ASP A 202 -37.16 10.07 -8.83
N LEU A 203 -37.85 10.95 -9.53
CA LEU A 203 -38.77 11.91 -8.93
C LEU A 203 -40.06 11.15 -8.60
N VAL A 204 -40.12 10.58 -7.40
CA VAL A 204 -41.22 9.69 -6.97
C VAL A 204 -42.54 10.45 -6.91
N ASP A 205 -42.52 11.70 -6.49
CA ASP A 205 -43.70 12.55 -6.47
C ASP A 205 -43.29 14.02 -6.65
N MET A 206 -44.05 14.76 -7.46
CA MET A 206 -43.94 16.21 -7.60
C MET A 206 -45.33 16.79 -7.69
N SER A 207 -45.79 17.37 -6.59
CA SER A 207 -47.03 18.14 -6.53
C SER A 207 -46.73 19.63 -6.64
N ILE A 208 -47.29 20.26 -7.67
CA ILE A 208 -47.28 21.71 -7.82
C ILE A 208 -48.47 22.24 -7.04
N GLY A 209 -48.21 22.77 -5.84
CA GLY A 209 -49.24 23.45 -5.06
C GLY A 209 -49.54 24.82 -5.67
N THR A 210 -50.71 24.98 -6.27
CA THR A 210 -51.14 26.25 -6.89
C THR A 210 -51.68 27.29 -5.90
N ASN A 211 -51.87 26.90 -4.63
CA ASN A 211 -52.47 27.74 -3.57
C ASN A 211 -51.62 27.79 -2.28
N ASN A 212 -50.29 27.81 -2.39
CA ASN A 212 -49.44 27.92 -1.20
C ASN A 212 -49.20 29.40 -0.86
N THR A 213 -49.71 29.84 0.29
CA THR A 213 -49.53 31.20 0.85
C THR A 213 -48.07 31.57 1.12
N ASP A 214 -47.18 30.57 1.15
CA ASP A 214 -45.78 30.70 1.54
C ASP A 214 -44.83 30.83 0.34
N GLY A 215 -45.36 31.05 -0.87
CA GLY A 215 -44.58 31.25 -2.10
C GLY A 215 -43.86 30.01 -2.63
N THR A 216 -44.14 28.82 -2.09
CA THR A 216 -43.53 27.56 -2.49
C THR A 216 -44.38 26.86 -3.55
N ASN A 217 -43.89 26.76 -4.80
CA ASN A 217 -44.70 26.30 -5.94
C ASN A 217 -44.52 24.81 -6.30
N ALA A 218 -43.72 24.05 -5.55
CA ALA A 218 -43.56 22.61 -5.78
C ALA A 218 -43.14 21.91 -4.48
N LYS A 219 -43.74 20.75 -4.21
CA LYS A 219 -43.34 19.79 -3.18
C LYS A 219 -43.03 18.48 -3.90
N GLY A 220 -41.90 17.85 -3.60
CA GLY A 220 -41.59 16.55 -4.17
C GLY A 220 -40.65 15.75 -3.29
N THR A 221 -40.83 14.44 -3.29
CA THR A 221 -39.95 13.50 -2.61
C THR A 221 -39.05 12.88 -3.67
N VAL A 222 -37.74 12.98 -3.46
CA VAL A 222 -36.73 12.40 -4.33
C VAL A 222 -36.11 11.21 -3.60
N TYR A 223 -36.04 10.07 -4.27
CA TYR A 223 -35.26 8.93 -3.79
C TYR A 223 -33.90 8.91 -4.50
N ILE A 224 -32.81 8.90 -3.73
CA ILE A 224 -31.44 8.81 -4.25
C ILE A 224 -30.81 7.56 -3.62
N PRO A 225 -30.83 6.40 -4.30
CA PRO A 225 -30.03 5.28 -3.85
C PRO A 225 -28.55 5.64 -4.04
N ASN A 226 -27.76 5.63 -2.96
CA ASN A 226 -26.33 5.88 -3.06
C ASN A 226 -25.50 4.61 -2.77
N PRO A 227 -25.21 3.79 -3.79
CA PRO A 227 -24.33 2.63 -3.66
C PRO A 227 -22.83 2.98 -3.83
N SER A 228 -22.44 4.27 -3.88
CA SER A 228 -21.05 4.66 -4.09
C SER A 228 -20.20 4.50 -2.83
N ASP A 229 -18.94 4.09 -3.01
CA ASP A 229 -17.94 4.06 -1.94
C ASP A 229 -17.40 5.47 -1.63
N ILE A 230 -17.82 6.49 -2.41
CA ILE A 230 -17.38 7.88 -2.30
C ILE A 230 -18.51 8.78 -1.81
N SER A 231 -18.21 9.64 -0.85
CA SER A 231 -19.02 10.79 -0.44
C SER A 231 -18.23 12.08 -0.65
N ILE A 232 -18.80 13.04 -1.37
CA ILE A 232 -18.18 14.34 -1.64
C ILE A 232 -19.10 15.43 -1.10
N ALA A 233 -18.63 16.18 -0.10
CA ALA A 233 -19.30 17.40 0.33
C ALA A 233 -19.10 18.45 -0.76
N VAL A 234 -20.17 18.70 -1.51
CA VAL A 234 -20.19 19.80 -2.48
C VAL A 234 -20.66 21.05 -1.74
N GLY A 235 -19.97 22.17 -1.93
CA GLY A 235 -20.40 23.46 -1.40
C GLY A 235 -21.70 23.95 -2.06
N ASN A 236 -21.73 25.21 -2.52
CA ASN A 236 -22.93 25.73 -3.19
C ASN A 236 -23.13 25.07 -4.57
N LEU A 237 -24.00 24.06 -4.65
CA LEU A 237 -24.39 23.42 -5.91
C LEU A 237 -25.51 24.22 -6.60
N THR A 238 -25.33 24.53 -7.88
CA THR A 238 -26.43 25.02 -8.75
C THR A 238 -26.77 23.93 -9.76
N LEU A 239 -27.92 23.27 -9.55
CA LEU A 239 -28.44 22.26 -10.47
C LEU A 239 -29.44 22.91 -11.44
N ASN A 240 -29.18 22.82 -12.74
CA ASN A 240 -30.13 23.23 -13.76
C ASN A 240 -30.92 22.01 -14.23
N LEU A 241 -32.21 21.96 -13.91
CA LEU A 241 -33.13 20.89 -14.30
C LEU A 241 -33.93 21.34 -15.52
N GLU A 242 -33.78 20.64 -16.63
CA GLU A 242 -34.61 20.82 -17.82
C GLU A 242 -35.66 19.72 -17.88
N ALA A 243 -36.93 20.10 -17.77
CA ALA A 243 -38.06 19.17 -17.91
C ALA A 243 -38.63 19.31 -19.32
N THR A 244 -38.36 18.34 -20.20
CA THR A 244 -39.04 18.24 -21.48
C THR A 244 -40.39 17.57 -21.27
N ARG A 245 -41.49 18.32 -21.43
CA ARG A 245 -42.82 17.72 -21.50
C ARG A 245 -42.90 16.87 -22.76
N ALA A 246 -42.93 15.55 -22.62
CA ALA A 246 -43.39 14.63 -23.66
C ALA A 246 -44.92 14.71 -23.77
N SER A 247 -45.44 15.88 -24.12
CA SER A 247 -46.79 16.01 -24.66
C SER A 247 -46.63 16.14 -26.16
N THR A 248 -47.02 15.11 -26.90
CA THR A 248 -47.21 15.11 -28.35
C THR A 248 -48.27 16.14 -28.70
N THR A 249 -47.93 17.43 -28.65
CA THR A 249 -48.68 18.51 -29.29
C THR A 249 -47.83 19.79 -29.33
N THR A 250 -47.65 20.24 -30.55
CA THR A 250 -46.82 21.33 -31.06
C THR A 250 -47.11 22.69 -30.40
N SER A 251 -46.14 23.31 -29.69
CA SER A 251 -46.01 24.80 -29.56
C SER A 251 -44.83 25.23 -28.66
N PRO A 252 -44.34 26.48 -28.78
CA PRO A 252 -42.92 26.77 -28.92
C PRO A 252 -42.17 26.91 -27.59
N SER A 253 -40.84 26.84 -27.72
CA SER A 253 -39.83 26.96 -26.67
C SER A 253 -40.20 28.00 -25.60
N SER A 254 -40.37 27.54 -24.36
CA SER A 254 -40.34 28.41 -23.18
C SER A 254 -39.17 28.00 -22.30
N THR A 255 -38.12 28.82 -22.32
CA THR A 255 -36.95 28.70 -21.44
C THR A 255 -37.36 29.10 -20.02
N LEU A 256 -37.69 28.12 -19.18
CA LEU A 256 -37.99 28.34 -17.76
C LEU A 256 -36.69 28.59 -16.98
N LYS A 257 -36.24 29.86 -16.96
CA LYS A 257 -35.18 30.32 -16.05
C LYS A 257 -35.72 30.40 -14.62
N LYS A 258 -35.73 29.28 -13.88
CA LYS A 258 -36.02 29.28 -12.44
C LYS A 258 -34.72 29.38 -11.64
N ARG A 259 -34.51 30.56 -11.05
CA ARG A 259 -33.41 30.84 -10.12
C ARG A 259 -33.77 30.26 -8.74
N TRP A 260 -33.22 29.10 -8.41
CA TRP A 260 -33.38 28.50 -7.08
C TRP A 260 -32.63 29.34 -6.04
N ARG A 261 -33.34 29.95 -5.09
CA ARG A 261 -32.74 30.61 -3.92
C ARG A 261 -32.91 29.68 -2.73
N ARG A 262 -31.76 29.21 -2.19
CA ARG A 262 -31.59 28.45 -0.94
C ARG A 262 -32.65 27.39 -0.67
N SER A 263 -32.39 26.16 -1.12
CA SER A 263 -33.01 24.95 -0.55
C SER A 263 -31.98 24.28 0.36
N ASN A 264 -32.27 24.24 1.67
CA ASN A 264 -31.52 23.43 2.62
C ASN A 264 -31.84 21.96 2.31
N PHE A 265 -30.91 21.27 1.66
CA PHE A 265 -30.97 19.82 1.55
C PHE A 265 -30.55 19.25 2.91
N LYS A 266 -31.52 18.71 3.66
CA LYS A 266 -31.22 17.84 4.79
C LYS A 266 -31.08 16.43 4.26
N PHE A 267 -29.86 15.89 4.36
CA PHE A 267 -29.60 14.47 4.19
C PHE A 267 -30.05 13.77 5.48
N ASN A 268 -30.83 12.71 5.34
CA ASN A 268 -31.15 11.78 6.43
C ASN A 268 -30.34 10.51 6.21
#